data_AF-A0A2D9PQD0-F1
#
_entry.id   AF-A0A2D9PQD0-F1
#
_cell.length_a   1.000
_cell.length_b   1.000
_cell.length_c   1.000
_cell.angle_alpha   90.00
_cell.angle_beta   90.00
_cell.angle_gamma   90.00
#
_symmetry.space_group_name_H-M   'P 1'
#
loop_
_entity.id
_entity.type
_entity.pdbx_description
1 polymer ?
#
loop_
_entity_poly.entity_id
_entity_poly.type
_entity_poly.pdbx_seq_one_letter_code
_entity_poly.pdbx_strand_id
1 'polypeptide(L)'
;GRQLGEMLNAWNAELKLQNDRKQEAFSLGTLTTGGIGYTYEGPVLDMLGLNNVEMAHLPGDRKGNKNHAAFNKDIFFAQSPDLFAPRSQNKIIQTRNDVFPFNVGHEFWVTALKGLGKDPRFLDQYAPVELTQREEDGSLVRRCTVWVKKSLLATILNKEINHFSVTVFPEVTP
;
A
#
# COMPACT_ATOMS: atom_id res chain seq x y z
N GLY A 1 11.03 6.10 -3.05
CA GLY A 1 11.37 5.53 -1.73
C GLY A 1 11.11 6.57 -0.65
N ARG A 2 12.13 7.37 -0.29
CA ARG A 2 12.02 8.40 0.77
C ARG A 2 10.88 9.39 0.54
N GLN A 3 10.82 9.99 -0.65
CA GLN A 3 9.75 10.90 -1.08
C GLN A 3 8.34 10.30 -1.02
N LEU A 4 8.21 8.98 -1.14
CA LEU A 4 6.92 8.29 -1.03
C LEU A 4 6.49 8.17 0.43
N GLY A 5 7.43 7.88 1.34
CA GLY A 5 7.16 7.91 2.78
C GLY A 5 6.77 9.30 3.26
N GLU A 6 7.48 10.34 2.82
CA GLU A 6 7.14 11.74 3.11
C GLU A 6 5.73 12.12 2.62
N MET A 7 5.38 11.70 1.39
CA MET A 7 4.04 11.94 0.84
C MET A 7 2.96 11.26 1.67
N LEU A 8 3.17 10.01 2.09
CA LEU A 8 2.21 9.29 2.92
C LEU A 8 2.12 9.86 4.34
N ASN A 9 3.23 10.38 4.89
CA ASN A 9 3.19 11.10 6.17
C ASN A 9 2.37 12.39 6.08
N ALA A 10 2.56 13.18 5.02
CA ALA A 10 1.78 14.39 4.78
C ALA A 10 0.28 14.07 4.65
N TRP A 11 -0.07 13.01 3.92
CA TRP A 11 -1.45 12.55 3.82
C TRP A 11 -2.02 12.11 5.18
N ASN A 12 -1.26 11.32 5.95
CA ASN A 12 -1.63 10.93 7.31
C ASN A 12 -1.84 12.15 8.22
N ALA A 13 -1.01 13.19 8.11
CA ALA A 13 -1.13 14.41 8.90
C ALA A 13 -2.43 15.17 8.61
N GLU A 14 -2.84 15.29 7.35
CA GLU A 14 -4.13 15.90 7.00
C GLU A 14 -5.31 15.11 7.55
N LEU A 15 -5.27 13.78 7.46
CA LEU A 15 -6.32 12.93 8.02
C LEU A 15 -6.41 13.07 9.55
N LYS A 16 -5.27 13.23 10.24
CA LYS A 16 -5.18 13.43 11.70
C LYS A 16 -5.68 14.78 12.16
N LEU A 17 -5.32 15.88 11.49
CA LEU A 17 -5.78 17.23 11.84
C LEU A 17 -7.31 17.35 11.87
N GLN A 18 -8.00 16.46 11.15
CA GLN A 18 -9.46 16.42 11.06
C GLN A 18 -10.10 15.34 11.98
N ASN A 19 -9.34 14.64 12.82
CA ASN A 19 -9.83 13.65 13.79
C ASN A 19 -9.31 14.04 15.18
N ASP A 20 -10.17 14.54 16.07
CA ASP A 20 -9.84 14.90 17.48
C ASP A 20 -9.37 13.73 18.36
N ARG A 21 -9.04 12.56 17.78
CA ARG A 21 -8.43 11.42 18.49
C ARG A 21 -7.02 11.18 17.98
N LYS A 22 -6.14 10.72 18.87
CA LYS A 22 -4.84 10.11 18.54
C LYS A 22 -5.04 8.92 17.60
N GLN A 23 -5.23 9.17 16.31
CA GLN A 23 -5.08 8.15 15.30
C GLN A 23 -3.59 8.00 15.05
N GLU A 24 -3.05 6.82 15.36
CA GLU A 24 -1.68 6.48 14.98
C GLU A 24 -1.59 6.45 13.45
N ALA A 25 -0.41 6.71 12.89
CA ALA A 25 -0.23 6.63 11.45
C ALA A 25 -0.55 5.21 10.96
N PHE A 26 -1.19 5.09 9.80
CA PHE A 26 -1.58 3.80 9.24
C PHE A 26 -0.38 2.85 9.13
N SER A 27 -0.57 1.57 9.42
CA SER A 27 0.45 0.56 9.17
C SER A 27 0.68 0.36 7.66
N LEU A 28 1.93 0.18 7.25
CA LEU A 28 2.35 0.13 5.85
C LEU A 28 3.05 -1.18 5.52
N GLY A 29 2.36 -2.06 4.80
CA GLY A 29 2.94 -3.25 4.19
C GLY A 29 3.76 -2.90 2.95
N THR A 30 5.08 -3.01 3.03
CA THR A 30 6.01 -2.74 1.93
C THR A 30 6.55 -4.03 1.33
N LEU A 31 6.70 -4.05 0.01
CA LEU A 31 7.36 -5.15 -0.70
C LEU A 31 8.87 -4.91 -0.79
N THR A 32 9.29 -3.67 -0.94
CA THR A 32 10.70 -3.27 -0.90
C THR A 32 10.83 -2.07 0.03
N THR A 33 11.10 -2.33 1.31
CA THR A 33 11.10 -1.30 2.36
C THR A 33 12.10 -0.18 2.08
N GLY A 34 13.31 -0.52 1.62
CA GLY A 34 14.32 0.41 1.09
C GLY A 34 14.26 1.83 1.66
N GLY A 35 14.17 2.83 0.78
CA GLY A 35 14.12 4.24 1.17
C GLY A 35 12.85 4.66 1.93
N ILE A 36 11.71 3.97 1.76
CA ILE A 36 10.45 4.39 2.40
C ILE A 36 10.45 4.08 3.90
N GLY A 37 11.12 3.00 4.32
CA GLY A 37 11.27 2.67 5.75
C GLY A 37 12.10 3.66 6.56
N TYR A 38 12.85 4.56 5.91
CA TYR A 38 13.60 5.62 6.60
C TYR A 38 12.79 6.91 6.81
N THR A 39 11.66 7.07 6.13
CA THR A 39 10.89 8.30 6.18
C THR A 39 9.47 8.09 6.67
N TYR A 40 8.83 6.96 6.40
CA TYR A 40 7.48 6.71 6.86
C TYR A 40 7.43 6.61 8.40
N GLU A 41 6.57 7.39 9.02
CA GLU A 41 6.49 7.52 10.49
C GLU A 41 5.60 6.46 11.15
N GLY A 42 4.72 5.83 10.37
CA GLY A 42 3.86 4.74 10.86
C GLY A 42 4.57 3.39 10.91
N PRO A 43 3.92 2.35 11.47
CA PRO A 43 4.47 1.00 11.48
C PRO A 43 4.76 0.51 10.05
N VAL A 44 5.99 0.11 9.76
CA VAL A 44 6.39 -0.45 8.46
C VAL A 44 6.56 -1.96 8.59
N LEU A 45 5.79 -2.69 7.81
CA LEU A 45 5.80 -4.15 7.80
C LEU A 45 6.42 -4.62 6.48
N ASP A 46 7.63 -5.17 6.55
CA ASP A 46 8.29 -5.76 5.38
C ASP A 46 7.66 -7.10 5.03
N MET A 47 6.91 -7.11 3.94
CA MET A 47 6.14 -8.28 3.52
C MET A 47 7.00 -9.36 2.86
N LEU A 48 8.26 -9.07 2.51
CA LEU A 48 9.16 -10.07 1.91
C LEU A 48 10.12 -10.70 2.92
N GLY A 49 10.02 -10.33 4.19
CA GLY A 49 10.65 -11.03 5.31
C GLY A 49 12.14 -10.76 5.49
N LEU A 50 12.67 -9.62 5.05
CA LEU A 50 14.03 -9.21 5.44
C LEU A 50 14.05 -8.63 6.86
N ASN A 51 13.05 -7.81 7.18
CA ASN A 51 12.95 -7.12 8.47
C ASN A 51 11.74 -7.54 9.32
N ASN A 52 10.98 -8.54 8.84
CA ASN A 52 9.78 -9.03 9.52
C ASN A 52 10.00 -10.47 9.96
N VAL A 53 10.29 -10.66 11.25
CA VAL A 53 10.68 -11.96 11.82
C VAL A 53 9.58 -13.01 11.68
N GLU A 54 8.31 -12.62 11.90
CA GLU A 54 7.16 -13.50 11.74
C GLU A 54 7.03 -14.01 10.29
N MET A 55 7.31 -13.13 9.31
CA MET A 55 7.34 -13.50 7.89
C MET A 55 8.58 -14.34 7.54
N ALA A 56 9.74 -14.02 8.10
CA ALA A 56 11.03 -14.63 7.77
C ALA A 56 11.17 -16.07 8.27
N HIS A 57 10.70 -16.33 9.50
CA HIS A 57 10.92 -17.59 10.21
C HIS A 57 9.83 -18.64 9.98
N LEU A 58 8.76 -18.31 9.26
CA LEU A 58 7.74 -19.29 8.95
C LEU A 58 8.29 -20.37 8.00
N PRO A 59 8.18 -21.66 8.36
CA PRO A 59 8.54 -22.75 7.45
C PRO A 59 7.59 -22.77 6.24
N GLY A 60 8.12 -23.04 5.05
CA GLY A 60 7.30 -23.15 3.83
C GLY A 60 8.10 -23.05 2.53
N ASP A 61 7.40 -23.23 1.41
CA ASP A 61 7.97 -23.12 0.07
C ASP A 61 8.33 -21.65 -0.24
N ARG A 62 9.63 -21.40 -0.38
CA ARG A 62 10.21 -20.08 -0.63
C ARG A 62 10.42 -19.92 -2.12
N LYS A 63 9.51 -19.20 -2.76
CA LYS A 63 9.57 -18.91 -4.20
C LYS A 63 9.79 -17.42 -4.43
N GLY A 64 10.86 -17.07 -5.14
CA GLY A 64 11.28 -15.70 -5.38
C GLY A 64 12.80 -15.59 -5.52
N ASN A 65 13.29 -14.36 -5.65
CA ASN A 65 14.72 -14.10 -5.67
C ASN A 65 15.31 -14.32 -4.27
N LYS A 66 16.63 -14.56 -4.19
CA LYS A 66 17.37 -14.53 -2.93
C LYS A 66 16.96 -13.28 -2.14
N ASN A 67 16.58 -13.46 -0.87
CA ASN A 67 16.12 -12.42 0.05
C ASN A 67 14.70 -11.86 -0.18
N HIS A 68 13.93 -12.40 -1.12
CA HIS A 68 12.59 -11.92 -1.47
C HIS A 68 11.62 -13.08 -1.78
N ALA A 69 11.61 -14.08 -0.90
CA ALA A 69 10.88 -15.33 -1.11
C ALA A 69 10.08 -15.79 0.13
N ALA A 70 10.09 -15.01 1.21
CA ALA A 70 9.50 -15.42 2.49
C ALA A 70 8.02 -15.05 2.64
N PHE A 71 7.42 -14.35 1.67
CA PHE A 71 6.02 -13.92 1.76
C PHE A 71 5.09 -15.11 2.08
N ASN A 72 4.26 -14.91 3.09
CA ASN A 72 3.22 -15.82 3.50
C ASN A 72 1.88 -15.06 3.62
N LYS A 73 0.85 -15.61 2.97
CA LYS A 73 -0.47 -14.98 2.94
C LYS A 73 -1.13 -14.93 4.32
N ASP A 74 -1.02 -15.99 5.11
CA ASP A 74 -1.67 -16.05 6.41
C ASP A 74 -1.03 -15.07 7.39
N ILE A 75 0.29 -14.89 7.34
CA ILE A 75 0.98 -13.82 8.08
C ILE A 75 0.56 -12.44 7.56
N PHE A 76 0.48 -12.24 6.25
CA PHE A 76 -0.02 -10.98 5.68
C PHE A 76 -1.42 -10.64 6.22
N PHE A 77 -2.35 -11.61 6.25
CA PHE A 77 -3.71 -11.38 6.76
C PHE A 77 -3.77 -11.27 8.29
N ALA A 78 -2.88 -11.93 9.02
CA ALA A 78 -2.79 -11.78 10.47
C ALA A 78 -2.26 -10.39 10.87
N GLN A 79 -1.22 -9.91 10.19
CA GLN A 79 -0.65 -8.58 10.41
C GLN A 79 -1.52 -7.46 9.83
N SER A 80 -2.31 -7.76 8.80
CA SER A 80 -3.37 -6.92 8.23
C SER A 80 -2.97 -5.43 8.08
N PRO A 81 -1.94 -5.10 7.28
CA PRO A 81 -1.51 -3.71 7.10
C PRO A 81 -2.66 -2.82 6.61
N ASP A 82 -2.76 -1.59 7.10
CA ASP A 82 -3.78 -0.63 6.68
C ASP A 82 -3.59 -0.20 5.22
N LEU A 83 -2.32 -0.01 4.83
CA LEU A 83 -1.86 0.36 3.51
C LEU A 83 -0.90 -0.72 2.98
N PHE A 84 -1.00 -1.08 1.71
CA PHE A 84 -0.15 -2.11 1.11
C PHE A 84 0.39 -1.73 -0.26
N ALA A 85 1.67 -2.06 -0.47
CA ALA A 85 2.41 -1.94 -1.71
C ALA A 85 2.30 -0.54 -2.37
N PRO A 86 2.64 0.55 -1.65
CA PRO A 86 2.58 1.89 -2.22
C PRO A 86 3.63 2.03 -3.35
N ARG A 87 3.29 2.75 -4.42
CA ARG A 87 4.20 3.03 -5.53
C ARG A 87 4.05 4.46 -6.01
N SER A 88 5.15 5.18 -6.15
CA SER A 88 5.16 6.46 -6.86
C SER A 88 4.80 6.23 -8.33
N GLN A 89 4.01 7.13 -8.90
CA GLN A 89 3.53 7.03 -10.27
C GLN A 89 3.78 8.34 -11.02
N ASN A 90 4.35 8.22 -12.21
CA ASN A 90 4.57 9.38 -13.10
C ASN A 90 3.49 9.47 -14.19
N LYS A 91 2.61 8.47 -14.28
CA LYS A 91 1.55 8.36 -15.29
C LYS A 91 0.19 8.40 -14.62
N ILE A 92 -0.83 8.74 -15.39
CA ILE A 92 -2.23 8.66 -14.93
C ILE A 92 -2.60 7.18 -14.86
N ILE A 93 -3.24 6.81 -13.75
CA ILE A 93 -3.70 5.46 -13.46
C ILE A 93 -5.12 5.33 -14.00
N GLN A 94 -5.36 4.30 -14.82
CA GLN A 94 -6.65 4.15 -15.50
C GLN A 94 -7.44 2.98 -14.94
N THR A 95 -6.75 1.94 -14.46
CA THR A 95 -7.36 0.69 -14.05
C THR A 95 -6.80 0.19 -12.73
N ARG A 96 -7.55 -0.70 -12.07
CA ARG A 96 -7.10 -1.46 -10.90
C ARG A 96 -5.74 -2.15 -11.11
N ASN A 97 -5.48 -2.64 -12.33
CA ASN A 97 -4.24 -3.35 -12.65
C ASN A 97 -3.01 -2.43 -12.65
N ASP A 98 -3.22 -1.11 -12.75
CA ASP A 98 -2.15 -0.11 -12.71
C ASP A 98 -1.71 0.23 -11.28
N VAL A 99 -2.56 -0.02 -10.27
CA VAL A 99 -2.27 0.27 -8.85
C VAL A 99 -1.11 -0.59 -8.35
N PHE A 100 -1.14 -1.88 -8.65
CA PHE A 100 0.00 -2.77 -8.51
C PHE A 100 -0.08 -3.85 -9.59
N PRO A 101 0.97 -4.05 -10.40
CA PRO A 101 0.94 -4.98 -11.51
C PRO A 101 1.13 -6.42 -10.99
N PHE A 102 0.10 -6.96 -10.34
CA PHE A 102 0.09 -8.37 -9.94
C PHE A 102 0.28 -9.29 -11.15
N ASN A 103 -0.16 -8.89 -12.35
CA ASN A 103 -0.28 -9.77 -13.51
C ASN A 103 0.41 -9.25 -14.80
N VAL A 104 1.12 -8.10 -14.78
CA VAL A 104 1.70 -7.52 -16.00
C VAL A 104 3.22 -7.46 -15.90
N GLY A 105 3.91 -8.18 -16.78
CA GLY A 105 5.34 -8.00 -17.09
C GLY A 105 6.37 -8.64 -16.15
N HIS A 106 5.98 -9.20 -14.99
CA HIS A 106 6.94 -9.79 -14.06
C HIS A 106 6.39 -11.04 -13.34
N GLU A 107 6.77 -12.23 -13.79
CA GLU A 107 6.54 -13.52 -13.10
C GLU A 107 6.98 -13.49 -11.63
N PHE A 108 7.94 -12.61 -11.32
CA PHE A 108 8.44 -12.39 -9.98
C PHE A 108 7.33 -12.05 -8.97
N TRP A 109 6.47 -11.06 -9.21
CA TRP A 109 5.49 -10.64 -8.20
C TRP A 109 4.35 -11.64 -8.04
N VAL A 110 3.91 -12.27 -9.14
CA VAL A 110 2.95 -13.38 -9.09
C VAL A 110 3.47 -14.49 -8.19
N THR A 111 4.75 -14.86 -8.39
CA THR A 111 5.41 -15.95 -7.69
C THR A 111 5.70 -15.58 -6.23
N ALA A 112 6.34 -14.44 -6.00
CA ALA A 112 6.72 -13.96 -4.68
C ALA A 112 5.48 -13.73 -3.79
N LEU A 113 4.41 -13.15 -4.35
CA LEU A 113 3.17 -12.91 -3.60
C LEU A 113 2.19 -14.08 -3.67
N LYS A 114 2.59 -15.20 -4.26
CA LYS A 114 1.81 -16.45 -4.28
C LYS A 114 0.38 -16.25 -4.80
N GLY A 115 0.21 -15.37 -5.80
CA GLY A 115 -1.09 -15.01 -6.35
C GLY A 115 -2.00 -14.21 -5.41
N LEU A 116 -1.45 -13.42 -4.48
CA LEU A 116 -2.23 -12.57 -3.54
C LEU A 116 -3.30 -11.72 -4.24
N GLY A 117 -2.98 -11.12 -5.40
CA GLY A 117 -3.93 -10.29 -6.15
C GLY A 117 -5.16 -11.02 -6.70
N LYS A 118 -5.19 -12.36 -6.62
CA LYS A 118 -6.36 -13.20 -6.96
C LYS A 118 -6.96 -13.89 -5.73
N ASP A 119 -6.41 -13.66 -4.54
CA ASP A 119 -6.89 -14.28 -3.31
C ASP A 119 -8.20 -13.60 -2.86
N PRO A 120 -9.31 -14.34 -2.67
CA PRO A 120 -10.58 -13.75 -2.27
C PRO A 120 -10.49 -12.92 -0.99
N ARG A 121 -9.66 -13.33 -0.02
CA ARG A 121 -9.46 -12.57 1.22
C ARG A 121 -8.85 -11.19 0.97
N PHE A 122 -7.93 -11.10 0.02
CA PHE A 122 -7.31 -9.82 -0.35
C PHE A 122 -8.30 -8.94 -1.09
N LEU A 123 -9.03 -9.51 -2.06
CA LEU A 123 -10.05 -8.79 -2.82
C LEU A 123 -11.17 -8.28 -1.91
N ASP A 124 -11.55 -9.05 -0.89
CA ASP A 124 -12.55 -8.67 0.11
C ASP A 124 -12.05 -7.53 1.02
N GLN A 125 -10.80 -7.60 1.48
CA GLN A 125 -10.28 -6.68 2.49
C GLN A 125 -9.63 -5.40 1.95
N TYR A 126 -9.17 -5.38 0.68
CA TYR A 126 -8.39 -4.26 0.14
C TYR A 126 -8.97 -3.67 -1.13
N ALA A 127 -8.93 -2.34 -1.23
CA ALA A 127 -9.30 -1.58 -2.41
C ALA A 127 -8.09 -0.90 -3.06
N PRO A 128 -8.04 -0.86 -4.40
CA PRO A 128 -7.01 -0.16 -5.15
C PRO A 128 -7.28 1.35 -5.15
N VAL A 129 -6.28 2.14 -4.76
CA VAL A 129 -6.41 3.59 -4.62
C VAL A 129 -5.28 4.32 -5.33
N GLU A 130 -5.61 5.41 -6.00
CA GLU A 130 -4.67 6.47 -6.39
C GLU A 130 -4.79 7.62 -5.40
N LEU A 131 -3.64 8.13 -4.95
CA LEU A 131 -3.52 9.39 -4.24
C LEU A 131 -2.78 10.39 -5.10
N THR A 132 -3.33 11.60 -5.19
CA THR A 132 -2.61 12.74 -5.75
C THR A 132 -2.48 13.84 -4.72
N GLN A 133 -1.29 14.42 -4.64
CA GLN A 133 -0.98 15.60 -3.86
C GLN A 133 -0.90 16.80 -4.79
N ARG A 134 -1.51 17.92 -4.42
CA ARG A 134 -1.56 19.16 -5.19
C ARG A 134 -1.16 20.35 -4.33
N GLU A 135 -0.63 21.39 -4.98
CA GLU A 135 -0.44 22.71 -4.37
C GLU A 135 -1.79 23.44 -4.24
N GLU A 136 -1.80 24.57 -3.53
CA GLU A 136 -2.98 25.45 -3.38
C GLU A 136 -3.52 25.95 -4.73
N ASP A 137 -2.65 26.12 -5.73
CA ASP A 137 -3.03 26.52 -7.10
C ASP A 137 -3.60 25.36 -7.94
N GLY A 138 -3.68 24.16 -7.38
CA GLY A 138 -4.19 22.94 -8.03
C GLY A 138 -3.16 22.15 -8.83
N SER A 139 -1.91 22.63 -8.95
CA SER A 139 -0.82 21.95 -9.65
C SER A 139 -0.48 20.61 -9.00
N LEU A 140 -0.30 19.56 -9.81
CA LEU A 140 0.06 18.24 -9.32
C LEU A 140 1.51 18.22 -8.81
N VAL A 141 1.69 17.88 -7.54
CA VAL A 141 3.01 17.75 -6.88
C VAL A 141 3.50 16.32 -6.99
N ARG A 142 2.69 15.36 -6.51
CA ARG A 142 3.04 13.94 -6.46
C ARG A 142 1.82 13.07 -6.73
N ARG A 143 2.07 11.87 -7.22
CA ARG A 143 1.07 10.82 -7.39
C ARG A 143 1.64 9.50 -6.88
N CYS A 144 0.82 8.74 -6.16
CA CYS A 144 1.11 7.37 -5.84
C CYS A 144 -0.12 6.47 -5.95
N THR A 145 0.12 5.17 -6.07
CA THR A 145 -0.91 4.14 -5.92
C THR A 145 -0.65 3.33 -4.67
N VAL A 146 -1.70 2.85 -4.03
CA VAL A 146 -1.63 2.03 -2.82
C VAL A 146 -2.89 1.17 -2.70
N TRP A 147 -2.76 0.01 -2.08
CA TRP A 147 -3.92 -0.78 -1.65
C TRP A 147 -4.32 -0.36 -0.24
N VAL A 148 -5.58 0.03 -0.06
CA VAL A 148 -6.10 0.50 1.23
C VAL A 148 -7.07 -0.53 1.78
N LYS A 149 -6.97 -0.82 3.07
CA LYS A 149 -7.93 -1.68 3.77
C LYS A 149 -9.33 -1.06 3.68
N LYS A 150 -10.31 -1.81 3.17
CA LYS A 150 -11.66 -1.30 2.85
C LYS A 150 -12.37 -0.68 4.06
N SER A 151 -12.14 -1.21 5.26
CA SER A 151 -12.69 -0.67 6.51
C SER A 151 -12.29 0.79 6.78
N LEU A 152 -11.22 1.28 6.15
CA LEU A 152 -10.74 2.66 6.28
C LEU A 152 -11.30 3.60 5.21
N LEU A 153 -11.89 3.08 4.12
CA LEU A 153 -12.31 3.91 2.99
C LEU A 153 -13.37 4.93 3.39
N ALA A 154 -14.35 4.55 4.19
CA ALA A 154 -15.38 5.49 4.65
C ALA A 154 -14.76 6.65 5.45
N THR A 155 -13.77 6.36 6.29
CA THR A 155 -13.04 7.40 7.05
C THR A 155 -12.21 8.29 6.12
N ILE A 156 -11.56 7.71 5.11
CA ILE A 156 -10.70 8.45 4.17
C ILE A 156 -11.52 9.33 3.22
N LEU A 157 -12.61 8.82 2.66
CA LEU A 157 -13.38 9.47 1.61
C LEU A 157 -14.35 10.52 2.14
N ASN A 158 -14.82 10.38 3.39
CA ASN A 158 -15.73 11.35 4.00
C ASN A 158 -14.99 12.53 4.64
N LYS A 159 -13.65 12.58 4.56
CA LYS A 159 -12.84 13.66 5.11
C LYS A 159 -12.55 14.70 4.05
N GLU A 160 -12.81 15.96 4.40
CA GLU A 160 -12.26 17.08 3.65
C GLU A 160 -10.74 17.13 3.85
N ILE A 161 -10.02 17.07 2.75
CA ILE A 161 -8.56 17.12 2.66
C ILE A 161 -8.21 18.20 1.65
N ASN A 162 -7.21 19.02 1.97
CA ASN A 162 -6.95 20.26 1.24
C ASN A 162 -5.99 20.03 0.07
N HIS A 163 -4.93 19.25 0.31
CA HIS A 163 -3.88 19.05 -0.70
C HIS A 163 -3.94 17.66 -1.33
N PHE A 164 -4.74 16.75 -0.80
CA PHE A 164 -4.83 15.40 -1.32
C PHE A 164 -6.18 15.13 -1.99
N SER A 165 -6.17 14.26 -3.00
CA SER A 165 -7.38 13.63 -3.51
C SER A 165 -7.17 12.14 -3.64
N VAL A 166 -8.27 11.41 -3.42
CA VAL A 166 -8.29 9.95 -3.33
C VAL A 166 -9.26 9.42 -4.37
N THR A 167 -8.76 8.61 -5.30
CA THR A 167 -9.56 7.92 -6.31
C THR A 167 -9.55 6.43 -6.02
N VAL A 168 -10.72 5.84 -5.77
CA VAL A 168 -10.87 4.39 -5.60
C VAL A 168 -11.21 3.77 -6.95
N PHE A 169 -10.46 2.75 -7.37
CA PHE A 169 -10.78 2.03 -8.60
C PHE A 169 -11.74 0.88 -8.29
N PRO A 170 -12.84 0.74 -9.06
CA PRO A 170 -13.82 -0.31 -8.82
C PRO A 170 -13.21 -1.70 -8.98
N GLU A 171 -13.84 -2.68 -8.33
CA GLU A 171 -13.59 -4.08 -8.63
C GLU A 171 -13.97 -4.36 -10.09
N VAL A 172 -13.15 -5.14 -10.78
CA VAL A 172 -13.53 -5.66 -12.09
C VAL A 172 -14.54 -6.76 -11.79
N THR A 173 -15.83 -6.47 -11.95
CA THR A 173 -16.86 -7.49 -11.98
C THR A 173 -16.52 -8.45 -13.14
N PRO A 174 -16.50 -9.78 -12.91
CA PRO A 174 -16.25 -10.75 -13.97
C PRO A 174 -17.18 -10.58 -15.18
#